data_AF-Q174J5-F1
#
_entry.id   AF-Q174J5-F1
#
_cell.length_a   1.000
_cell.length_b   1.000
_cell.length_c   1.000
_cell.angle_alpha   90.00
_cell.angle_beta   90.00
_cell.angle_gamma   90.00
#
_symmetry.space_group_name_H-M   'P 1'
#
loop_
_entity.id
_entity.type
_entity.pdbx_description
1 polymer ?
#
loop_
_entity_poly.entity_id
_entity_poly.type
_entity_poly.pdbx_seq_one_letter_code
_entity_poly.pdbx_strand_id
1 'polypeptide(L)'
;MSKRRNLLDSAEKRRSLQNVAVARGRLKGALADIMTHTDDDSDSDDPRQLKRSRTATSSESIPIPHQSYIMKLFDRSVDLARFDETTPLYPICRAWMQNQPRVNPKQLRTPSPVKREHNPQMVDQYRNGELKEIRSMPRPDADLVERCPLPLPSQTRTSKELLDVEPMSKATLLAEHKNRWTQIRHNWEQHGRIRNQRHVASFELLDALLKAKF
;
A
#
# COMPACT_ATOMS: atom_id res chain seq x y z
N MET A 1 23.12 5.03 62.73
CA MET A 1 22.11 4.35 61.90
C MET A 1 21.07 5.37 61.44
N SER A 2 21.20 5.99 60.26
CA SER A 2 20.31 7.07 59.80
C SER A 2 19.59 6.69 58.50
N LYS A 3 18.27 6.56 58.57
CA LYS A 3 17.35 6.23 57.46
C LYS A 3 17.21 7.44 56.53
N ARG A 4 17.83 7.42 55.35
CA ARG A 4 17.49 8.34 54.25
C ARG A 4 16.40 7.70 53.38
N ARG A 5 15.22 8.32 53.40
CA ARG A 5 13.99 7.87 52.73
C ARG A 5 14.01 8.32 51.27
N ASN A 6 13.65 7.42 50.35
CA ASN A 6 13.52 7.67 48.91
C ASN A 6 12.46 8.74 48.63
N LEU A 7 12.90 9.98 48.34
CA LEU A 7 12.05 11.13 48.04
C LEU A 7 11.62 11.20 46.56
N LEU A 8 12.33 10.53 45.65
CA LEU A 8 12.07 10.61 44.20
C LEU A 8 10.79 9.86 43.79
N ASP A 9 10.53 8.69 44.37
CA ASP A 9 9.34 7.88 44.07
C ASP A 9 8.02 8.60 44.44
N SER A 10 8.04 9.47 45.45
CA SER A 10 6.85 10.24 45.85
C SER A 10 6.49 11.34 44.86
N ALA A 11 7.46 11.94 44.18
CA ALA A 11 7.22 13.06 43.26
C ALA A 11 6.64 12.57 41.92
N GLU A 12 7.17 11.48 41.36
CA GLU A 12 6.62 10.86 40.15
C GLU A 12 5.24 10.27 40.38
N LYS A 13 5.01 9.64 41.54
CA LYS A 13 3.69 9.14 41.93
C LYS A 13 2.65 10.26 42.08
N ARG A 14 3.03 11.44 42.56
CA ARG A 14 2.13 12.61 42.60
C ARG A 14 1.79 13.12 41.20
N ARG A 15 2.77 13.19 40.30
CA ARG A 15 2.55 13.61 38.91
C ARG A 15 1.66 12.63 38.15
N SER A 16 1.86 11.32 38.33
CA SER A 16 1.02 10.31 37.70
C SER A 16 -0.42 10.37 38.20
N LEU A 17 -0.63 10.52 39.52
CA LEU A 17 -1.96 10.68 40.10
C LEU A 17 -2.64 11.97 39.64
N GLN A 18 -1.89 13.07 39.51
CA GLN A 18 -2.39 14.33 38.98
C GLN A 18 -2.81 14.20 37.51
N ASN A 19 -2.01 13.51 36.68
CA ASN A 19 -2.35 13.24 35.29
C ASN A 19 -3.60 12.37 35.15
N VAL A 20 -3.77 11.35 36.01
CA VAL A 20 -4.97 10.51 36.05
C VAL A 20 -6.19 11.31 36.48
N ALA A 21 -6.06 12.21 37.47
CA ALA A 21 -7.14 13.08 37.90
C ALA A 21 -7.56 14.06 36.79
N VAL A 22 -6.60 14.64 36.06
CA VAL A 22 -6.87 15.52 34.90
C VAL A 22 -7.55 14.75 33.77
N ALA A 23 -7.08 13.53 33.46
CA ALA A 23 -7.71 12.68 32.45
C ALA A 23 -9.15 12.30 32.83
N ARG A 24 -9.39 11.97 34.10
CA ARG A 24 -10.73 11.65 34.62
C ARG A 24 -11.66 12.87 34.62
N GLY A 25 -11.13 14.06 34.92
CA GLY A 25 -11.87 15.32 34.83
C GLY A 25 -12.29 15.65 33.39
N ARG A 26 -11.37 15.51 32.44
CA ARG A 26 -11.66 15.69 31.00
C ARG A 26 -12.70 14.69 30.48
N LEU A 27 -12.59 13.43 30.88
CA LEU A 27 -13.55 12.39 30.50
C LEU A 27 -14.94 12.65 31.10
N LYS A 28 -15.01 13.05 32.38
CA LYS A 28 -16.29 13.42 33.01
C LYS A 28 -16.95 14.62 32.34
N GLY A 29 -16.17 15.63 31.94
CA GLY A 29 -16.67 16.77 31.19
C GLY A 29 -17.23 16.37 29.83
N ALA A 30 -16.47 15.57 29.06
CA ALA A 30 -16.93 15.08 27.76
C ALA A 30 -18.18 14.20 27.85
N LEU A 31 -18.31 13.39 28.91
CA LEU A 31 -19.51 12.57 29.13
C LEU A 31 -20.73 13.41 29.52
N ALA A 32 -20.51 14.49 30.30
CA ALA A 32 -21.56 15.42 30.68
C ALA A 32 -22.11 16.19 29.45
N ASP A 33 -21.24 16.67 28.55
CA ASP A 33 -21.65 17.31 27.29
C ASP A 33 -22.52 16.38 26.42
N ILE A 34 -22.21 15.07 26.41
CA ILE A 34 -23.00 14.08 25.68
C ILE A 34 -24.38 13.90 26.35
N MET A 35 -24.45 13.83 27.68
CA MET A 35 -25.73 13.71 28.39
C MET A 35 -26.60 14.97 28.24
N THR A 36 -26.01 16.17 28.26
CA THR A 36 -26.76 17.43 28.08
C THR A 36 -27.28 17.63 26.66
N HIS A 37 -26.68 16.98 25.66
CA HIS A 37 -27.19 17.00 24.28
C HIS A 37 -28.31 15.97 24.02
N THR A 38 -28.65 15.12 24.99
CA THR A 38 -29.68 14.07 24.79
C THR A 38 -31.07 14.47 25.31
N ASP A 39 -31.21 15.57 26.07
CA ASP A 39 -32.46 15.91 26.79
C ASP A 39 -32.95 17.37 26.68
N ASP A 40 -32.51 18.18 25.70
CA ASP A 40 -33.04 19.56 25.55
C ASP A 40 -33.28 19.95 24.08
N ASP A 41 -34.48 19.63 23.57
CA ASP A 41 -35.11 20.29 22.43
C ASP A 41 -35.93 21.49 22.94
N SER A 42 -35.35 22.69 23.00
CA SER A 42 -36.13 23.95 23.10
C SER A 42 -35.33 25.23 22.86
N ASP A 43 -35.49 25.73 21.64
CA ASP A 43 -35.67 27.13 21.16
C ASP A 43 -34.75 28.31 21.58
N SER A 44 -34.50 29.13 20.55
CA SER A 44 -34.11 30.55 20.52
C SER A 44 -32.62 31.00 20.40
N ASP A 45 -32.38 31.62 19.22
CA ASP A 45 -31.55 32.78 18.85
C ASP A 45 -30.00 32.72 18.64
N ASP A 46 -29.63 33.06 17.39
CA ASP A 46 -28.33 33.32 16.71
C ASP A 46 -27.61 34.61 17.26
N PRO A 47 -26.40 35.08 16.84
CA PRO A 47 -25.37 34.56 15.93
C PRO A 47 -23.91 34.60 16.41
N ARG A 48 -23.02 33.88 15.71
CA ARG A 48 -21.71 34.39 15.19
C ARG A 48 -20.88 33.33 14.43
N GLN A 49 -20.82 33.53 13.11
CA GLN A 49 -19.70 33.31 12.16
C GLN A 49 -18.71 32.16 12.39
N LEU A 50 -18.61 31.25 11.41
CA LEU A 50 -17.39 30.99 10.64
C LEU A 50 -17.72 30.16 9.39
N LYS A 51 -17.57 30.80 8.22
CA LYS A 51 -17.68 30.17 6.90
C LYS A 51 -16.62 29.08 6.76
N ARG A 52 -17.05 27.83 6.50
CA ARG A 52 -16.25 26.86 5.76
C ARG A 52 -17.15 26.11 4.79
N SER A 53 -17.07 26.46 3.51
CA SER A 53 -17.71 25.68 2.46
C SER A 53 -17.04 24.31 2.38
N ARG A 54 -17.83 23.26 2.57
CA ARG A 54 -17.59 21.95 1.98
C ARG A 54 -18.95 21.44 1.51
N THR A 55 -19.08 21.29 0.21
CA THR A 55 -20.14 20.53 -0.43
C THR A 55 -20.19 19.14 0.21
N ALA A 56 -21.19 18.91 1.06
CA ALA A 56 -21.48 17.63 1.68
C ALA A 56 -22.74 17.08 1.02
N THR A 57 -22.58 16.10 0.16
CA THR A 57 -23.65 15.19 -0.22
C THR A 57 -23.27 13.81 0.29
N SER A 58 -24.24 13.21 0.99
CA SER A 58 -24.40 11.81 1.40
C SER A 58 -23.59 11.26 2.58
N SER A 59 -24.36 10.98 3.65
CA SER A 59 -24.20 9.98 4.73
C SER A 59 -23.03 10.15 5.70
N GLU A 60 -23.27 10.96 6.73
CA GLU A 60 -22.51 10.96 7.98
C GLU A 60 -22.89 9.69 8.79
N SER A 61 -22.24 8.57 8.52
CA SER A 61 -22.18 7.49 9.52
C SER A 61 -21.13 7.89 10.55
N ILE A 62 -21.58 8.09 11.79
CA ILE A 62 -20.68 8.34 12.93
C ILE A 62 -19.67 7.18 12.97
N PRO A 63 -18.35 7.43 12.89
CA PRO A 63 -17.37 6.35 12.92
C PRO A 63 -17.42 5.70 14.30
N ILE A 64 -17.97 4.48 14.36
CA ILE A 64 -17.91 3.66 15.57
C ILE A 64 -16.42 3.47 15.91
N PRO A 65 -15.99 3.74 17.15
CA PRO A 65 -14.60 3.58 17.52
C PRO A 65 -14.20 2.11 17.36
N HIS A 66 -13.36 1.81 16.36
CA HIS A 66 -12.81 0.48 16.16
C HIS A 66 -12.08 0.06 17.44
N GLN A 67 -12.58 -0.99 18.11
CA GLN A 67 -11.94 -1.57 19.28
C GLN A 67 -10.59 -2.17 18.85
N SER A 68 -9.48 -1.66 19.38
CA SER A 68 -8.16 -2.18 19.01
C SER A 68 -7.96 -3.60 19.53
N TYR A 69 -7.65 -4.54 18.64
CA TYR A 69 -7.34 -5.93 19.01
C TYR A 69 -5.88 -6.22 18.67
N ILE A 70 -4.99 -6.06 19.64
CA ILE A 70 -3.54 -6.12 19.41
C ILE A 70 -3.01 -7.50 19.80
N MET A 71 -2.50 -8.24 18.81
CA MET A 71 -1.74 -9.47 19.01
C MET A 71 -0.25 -9.15 19.06
N LYS A 72 0.46 -9.67 20.06
CA LYS A 72 1.91 -9.52 20.20
C LYS A 72 2.61 -10.84 19.92
N LEU A 73 3.53 -10.84 18.97
CA LEU A 73 4.38 -11.99 18.64
C LEU A 73 5.84 -11.52 18.60
N PHE A 74 6.65 -12.01 19.54
CA PHE A 74 8.01 -11.55 19.82
C PHE A 74 8.08 -10.04 20.11
N ASP A 75 9.05 -9.34 19.50
CA ASP A 75 9.30 -7.89 19.60
C ASP A 75 8.35 -7.03 18.73
N ARG A 76 7.31 -7.64 18.13
CA ARG A 76 6.41 -6.98 17.18
C ARG A 76 4.95 -7.17 17.57
N SER A 77 4.12 -6.18 17.27
CA SER A 77 2.66 -6.24 17.49
C SER A 77 1.89 -6.01 16.20
N VAL A 78 0.72 -6.60 16.08
CA VAL A 78 -0.23 -6.35 14.99
C VAL A 78 -1.57 -6.03 15.59
N ASP A 79 -2.15 -4.94 15.13
CA ASP A 79 -3.53 -4.59 15.41
C ASP A 79 -4.43 -5.26 14.39
N LEU A 80 -5.09 -6.34 14.82
CA LEU A 80 -5.95 -7.18 14.00
C LEU A 80 -7.28 -6.50 13.68
N ALA A 81 -7.71 -5.52 14.48
CA ALA A 81 -8.94 -4.76 14.25
C ALA A 81 -8.92 -3.91 12.97
N ARG A 82 -7.75 -3.79 12.32
CA ARG A 82 -7.57 -3.13 11.02
C ARG A 82 -7.89 -4.02 9.83
N PHE A 83 -8.12 -5.31 10.07
CA PHE A 83 -8.38 -6.29 9.02
C PHE A 83 -9.78 -6.87 9.22
N ASP A 84 -10.51 -7.00 8.12
CA ASP A 84 -11.78 -7.71 8.11
C ASP A 84 -11.54 -9.22 8.23
N GLU A 85 -12.53 -9.97 8.69
CA GLU A 85 -12.46 -11.45 8.83
C GLU A 85 -12.21 -12.16 7.49
N THR A 86 -12.59 -11.52 6.37
CA THR A 86 -12.35 -12.01 5.01
C THR A 86 -10.94 -11.71 4.50
N THR A 87 -10.15 -10.94 5.25
CA THR A 87 -8.78 -10.58 4.85
C THR A 87 -7.90 -11.82 4.84
N PRO A 88 -7.19 -12.13 3.73
CA PRO A 88 -6.29 -13.26 3.71
C PRO A 88 -5.12 -13.05 4.70
N LEU A 89 -4.51 -14.15 5.14
CA LEU A 89 -3.44 -14.14 6.13
C LEU A 89 -2.22 -13.30 5.70
N TYR A 90 -1.92 -13.24 4.40
CA TYR A 90 -0.71 -12.59 3.89
C TYR A 90 -0.64 -11.08 4.23
N PRO A 91 -1.68 -10.25 3.98
CA PRO A 91 -1.74 -8.87 4.45
C PRO A 91 -1.45 -8.68 5.94
N ILE A 92 -2.00 -9.57 6.79
CA ILE A 92 -1.84 -9.53 8.24
C ILE A 92 -0.37 -9.80 8.62
N CYS A 93 0.21 -10.86 8.06
CA CYS A 93 1.63 -11.19 8.25
C CYS A 93 2.57 -10.08 7.73
N ARG A 94 2.20 -9.43 6.63
CA ARG A 94 2.99 -8.32 6.06
C ARG A 94 2.96 -7.09 6.95
N ALA A 95 1.82 -6.73 7.52
CA ALA A 95 1.71 -5.66 8.51
C ALA A 95 2.52 -5.97 9.78
N TRP A 96 2.51 -7.23 10.23
CA TRP A 96 3.37 -7.68 11.32
C TRP A 96 4.85 -7.49 11.03
N MET A 97 5.28 -7.88 9.82
CA MET A 97 6.67 -7.74 9.42
C MET A 97 7.12 -6.28 9.31
N GLN A 98 6.20 -5.35 9.04
CA GLN A 98 6.46 -3.92 8.92
C GLN A 98 6.55 -3.21 10.27
N ASN A 99 5.87 -3.71 11.31
CA ASN A 99 5.96 -3.14 12.65
C ASN A 99 7.29 -3.54 13.33
N GLN A 100 8.38 -2.92 12.92
CA GLN A 100 9.72 -3.12 13.47
C GLN A 100 10.12 -1.92 14.34
N PRO A 101 9.85 -1.95 15.65
CA PRO A 101 10.15 -0.81 16.52
C PRO A 101 11.66 -0.51 16.63
N ARG A 102 12.52 -1.49 16.35
CA ARG A 102 13.98 -1.37 16.46
C ARG A 102 14.66 -0.87 15.17
N VAL A 103 13.96 -0.88 14.03
CA VAL A 103 14.56 -0.51 12.74
C VAL A 103 14.06 0.88 12.36
N ASN A 104 14.99 1.80 12.11
CA ASN A 104 14.64 3.14 11.68
C ASN A 104 13.95 3.04 10.30
N PRO A 105 12.67 3.40 10.16
CA PRO A 105 11.94 3.25 8.91
C PRO A 105 12.57 4.04 7.75
N LYS A 106 13.39 5.05 8.06
CA LYS A 106 14.13 5.83 7.06
C LYS A 106 15.30 5.05 6.43
N GLN A 107 15.86 4.05 7.11
CA GLN A 107 16.98 3.23 6.60
C GLN A 107 16.53 2.14 5.62
N LEU A 108 15.26 1.72 5.68
CA LEU A 108 14.71 0.67 4.81
C LEU A 108 14.15 1.20 3.48
N ARG A 109 14.07 2.52 3.30
CA ARG A 109 13.51 3.08 2.06
C ARG A 109 14.60 3.11 0.99
N THR A 110 14.36 2.38 -0.09
CA THR A 110 15.09 2.60 -1.34
C THR A 110 14.88 4.05 -1.79
N PRO A 111 15.89 4.68 -2.44
CA PRO A 111 15.73 6.01 -2.98
C PRO A 111 14.51 6.05 -3.92
N SER A 112 13.76 7.16 -3.86
CA SER A 112 12.60 7.32 -4.74
C SER A 112 13.05 7.28 -6.20
N PRO A 113 12.32 6.61 -7.10
CA PRO A 113 12.67 6.56 -8.52
C PRO A 113 12.84 7.97 -9.09
N VAL A 114 13.89 8.17 -9.89
CA VAL A 114 14.12 9.43 -10.61
C VAL A 114 12.93 9.70 -11.54
N LYS A 115 12.31 10.87 -11.41
CA LYS A 115 11.24 11.31 -12.31
C LYS A 115 11.83 11.48 -13.71
N ARG A 116 11.31 10.73 -14.69
CA ARG A 116 11.69 10.85 -16.11
C ARG A 116 10.70 11.75 -16.83
N GLU A 117 11.22 12.63 -17.67
CA GLU A 117 10.41 13.47 -18.55
C GLU A 117 9.98 12.66 -19.78
N HIS A 118 8.77 12.94 -20.26
CA HIS A 118 8.31 12.38 -21.51
C HIS A 118 8.85 13.25 -22.64
N ASN A 119 9.78 12.71 -23.42
CA ASN A 119 10.36 13.37 -24.58
C ASN A 119 10.46 12.35 -25.74
N PRO A 120 9.44 12.27 -26.61
CA PRO A 120 9.44 11.31 -27.72
C PRO A 120 10.43 11.69 -28.83
N GLN A 121 10.82 12.97 -28.93
CA GLN A 121 11.75 13.47 -29.96
C GLN A 121 13.22 13.36 -29.54
N MET A 122 13.53 12.77 -28.37
CA MET A 122 14.89 12.68 -27.84
C MET A 122 15.85 11.95 -28.79
N VAL A 123 15.34 10.95 -29.53
CA VAL A 123 16.11 10.20 -30.53
C VAL A 123 16.54 11.10 -31.69
N ASP A 124 15.61 11.90 -32.22
CA ASP A 124 15.86 12.80 -33.34
C ASP A 124 16.79 13.95 -32.93
N GLN A 125 16.57 14.53 -31.74
CA GLN A 125 17.46 15.56 -31.16
C GLN A 125 18.89 15.04 -31.01
N TYR A 126 19.07 13.78 -30.62
CA TYR A 126 20.39 13.15 -30.55
C TYR A 126 21.00 12.94 -31.94
N ARG A 127 20.23 12.42 -32.91
CA ARG A 127 20.69 12.21 -34.30
C ARG A 127 21.06 13.51 -35.00
N ASN A 128 20.34 14.59 -34.73
CA ASN A 128 20.59 15.92 -35.30
C ASN A 128 21.73 16.68 -34.59
N GLY A 129 22.28 16.13 -33.50
CA GLY A 129 23.38 16.75 -32.75
C GLY A 129 22.97 17.89 -31.81
N GLU A 130 21.66 18.13 -31.64
CA GLU A 130 21.11 19.10 -30.69
C GLU A 130 21.33 18.63 -29.25
N LEU A 131 21.24 17.31 -29.02
CA LEU A 131 21.46 16.68 -27.73
C LEU A 131 22.78 15.90 -27.73
N LYS A 132 23.78 16.43 -27.00
CA LYS A 132 25.12 15.81 -26.91
C LYS A 132 25.27 14.81 -25.75
N GLU A 133 24.62 15.08 -24.62
CA GLU A 133 24.71 14.25 -23.41
C GLU A 133 23.31 13.79 -22.97
N ILE A 134 23.13 12.48 -22.84
CA ILE A 134 21.88 11.87 -22.37
C ILE A 134 22.06 11.50 -20.90
N ARG A 135 21.46 12.29 -19.99
CA ARG A 135 21.52 12.06 -18.54
C ARG A 135 20.45 11.11 -18.02
N SER A 136 19.36 10.96 -18.75
CA SER A 136 18.24 10.09 -18.39
C SER A 136 17.53 9.60 -19.64
N MET A 137 17.05 8.34 -19.61
CA MET A 137 16.21 7.80 -20.66
C MET A 137 14.83 8.46 -20.66
N PRO A 138 14.13 8.51 -21.82
CA PRO A 138 12.75 8.96 -21.91
C PRO A 138 11.85 8.22 -20.93
N ARG A 139 10.79 8.90 -20.48
CA ARG A 139 9.70 8.24 -19.78
C ARG A 139 9.02 7.23 -20.73
N PRO A 140 8.78 5.98 -20.28
CA PRO A 140 8.03 5.01 -21.08
C PRO A 140 6.62 5.51 -21.35
N ASP A 141 6.05 5.11 -22.48
CA ASP A 141 4.68 5.48 -22.84
C ASP A 141 3.70 4.96 -21.79
N ALA A 142 2.63 5.73 -21.57
CA ALA A 142 1.69 5.53 -20.47
C ALA A 142 0.69 4.38 -20.71
N ASP A 143 0.96 3.50 -21.68
CA ASP A 143 0.06 2.42 -22.04
C ASP A 143 -0.29 1.56 -20.83
N LEU A 144 -1.60 1.39 -20.62
CA LEU A 144 -2.22 0.61 -19.55
C LEU A 144 -2.15 -0.90 -19.85
N VAL A 145 -1.02 -1.39 -20.37
CA VAL A 145 -0.79 -2.83 -20.51
C VAL A 145 -0.49 -3.38 -19.12
N GLU A 146 -1.31 -4.34 -18.68
CA GLU A 146 -1.12 -4.99 -17.40
C GLU A 146 0.26 -5.63 -17.27
N ARG A 147 0.70 -5.91 -16.05
CA ARG A 147 2.02 -6.51 -15.81
C ARG A 147 2.08 -7.97 -16.28
N CYS A 148 0.97 -8.67 -16.16
CA CYS A 148 0.86 -10.09 -16.42
C CYS A 148 -0.14 -10.31 -17.57
N PRO A 149 0.09 -11.29 -18.45
CA PRO A 149 -0.91 -11.64 -19.46
C PRO A 149 -2.18 -12.17 -18.81
N LEU A 150 -3.30 -12.01 -19.51
CA LEU A 150 -4.55 -12.67 -19.15
C LEU A 150 -4.37 -14.20 -19.16
N PRO A 151 -5.02 -14.91 -18.22
CA PRO A 151 -4.92 -16.37 -18.14
C PRO A 151 -5.53 -17.01 -19.38
N LEU A 152 -4.87 -18.05 -19.90
CA LEU A 152 -5.41 -18.85 -21.00
C LEU A 152 -6.64 -19.63 -20.54
N PRO A 153 -7.57 -20.01 -21.45
CA PRO A 153 -8.75 -20.82 -21.09
C PRO A 153 -8.40 -22.14 -20.37
N SER A 154 -7.25 -22.73 -20.69
CA SER A 154 -6.77 -23.95 -20.00
C SER A 154 -6.34 -23.71 -18.55
N GLN A 155 -6.07 -22.47 -18.16
CA GLN A 155 -5.70 -22.09 -16.79
C GLN A 155 -6.92 -21.72 -15.95
N THR A 156 -7.99 -21.21 -16.57
CA THR A 156 -9.24 -20.88 -15.88
C THR A 156 -10.10 -22.11 -15.62
N ARG A 157 -10.00 -23.15 -16.45
CA ARG A 157 -10.75 -24.41 -16.30
C ARG A 157 -10.24 -25.30 -15.15
N THR A 158 -9.00 -25.14 -14.71
CA THR A 158 -8.45 -25.91 -13.58
C THR A 158 -8.83 -25.25 -12.25
N SER A 159 -10.04 -25.50 -11.75
CA SER A 159 -10.39 -25.18 -10.37
C SER A 159 -9.88 -26.29 -9.44
N LYS A 160 -9.61 -25.95 -8.17
CA LYS A 160 -9.26 -26.94 -7.12
C LYS A 160 -10.32 -28.02 -6.91
N GLU A 161 -11.53 -27.80 -7.43
CA GLU A 161 -12.68 -28.68 -7.31
C GLU A 161 -12.73 -29.75 -8.41
N LEU A 162 -11.96 -29.58 -9.49
CA LEU A 162 -11.85 -30.55 -10.58
C LEU A 162 -10.71 -31.54 -10.32
N LEU A 163 -10.83 -32.34 -9.26
CA LEU A 163 -9.86 -33.38 -8.90
C LEU A 163 -10.19 -34.75 -9.52
N ASP A 164 -11.42 -34.94 -10.00
CA ASP A 164 -11.90 -36.18 -10.60
C ASP A 164 -11.66 -36.20 -12.11
N VAL A 165 -10.38 -36.19 -12.50
CA VAL A 165 -9.99 -36.44 -13.89
C VAL A 165 -9.77 -37.94 -14.04
N GLU A 166 -10.46 -38.57 -14.98
CA GLU A 166 -10.25 -39.98 -15.32
C GLU A 166 -8.76 -40.27 -15.53
N PRO A 167 -8.27 -41.46 -15.11
CA PRO A 167 -6.86 -41.80 -15.20
C PRO A 167 -6.41 -41.86 -16.67
N MET A 168 -5.91 -40.73 -17.17
CA MET A 168 -5.25 -40.66 -18.47
C MET A 168 -3.92 -41.39 -18.43
N SER A 169 -3.51 -41.95 -19.57
CA SER A 169 -2.18 -42.55 -19.68
C SER A 169 -1.08 -41.51 -19.39
N LYS A 170 0.03 -41.94 -18.78
CA LYS A 170 1.16 -41.06 -18.49
C LYS A 170 1.66 -40.31 -19.74
N ALA A 171 1.70 -41.00 -20.88
CA ALA A 171 2.19 -40.43 -22.14
C ALA A 171 1.28 -39.30 -22.65
N THR A 172 -0.04 -39.51 -22.61
CA THR A 172 -1.02 -38.49 -23.03
C THR A 172 -0.97 -37.27 -22.12
N LEU A 173 -0.89 -37.47 -20.80
CA LEU A 173 -0.81 -36.38 -19.83
C LEU A 173 0.46 -35.52 -20.03
N LEU A 174 1.61 -36.17 -20.26
CA LEU A 174 2.86 -35.45 -20.52
C LEU A 174 2.81 -34.64 -21.82
N ALA A 175 2.21 -35.18 -22.88
CA ALA A 175 2.04 -34.48 -24.15
C ALA A 175 1.15 -33.24 -24.00
N GLU A 176 0.01 -33.37 -23.30
CA GLU A 176 -0.90 -32.26 -23.02
C GLU A 176 -0.22 -31.19 -22.16
N HIS A 177 0.44 -31.57 -21.07
CA HIS A 177 1.17 -30.64 -20.22
C HIS A 177 2.27 -29.91 -20.98
N LYS A 178 3.03 -30.61 -21.83
CA LYS A 178 4.07 -30.01 -22.67
C LYS A 178 3.46 -28.96 -23.60
N ASN A 179 2.35 -29.29 -24.27
CA ASN A 179 1.65 -28.33 -25.13
C ASN A 179 1.14 -27.12 -24.33
N ARG A 180 0.46 -27.36 -23.19
CA ARG A 180 -0.05 -26.31 -22.31
C ARG A 180 1.03 -25.34 -21.85
N TRP A 181 2.14 -25.85 -21.32
CA TRP A 181 3.24 -24.99 -20.87
C TRP A 181 3.94 -24.27 -22.01
N THR A 182 3.97 -24.87 -23.20
CA THR A 182 4.47 -24.20 -24.42
C THR A 182 3.58 -23.02 -24.76
N GLN A 183 2.25 -23.18 -24.77
CA GLN A 183 1.30 -22.10 -25.03
C GLN A 183 1.40 -20.98 -23.98
N ILE A 184 1.49 -21.35 -22.69
CA ILE A 184 1.69 -20.37 -21.61
C ILE A 184 2.97 -19.57 -21.87
N ARG A 185 4.09 -20.23 -22.17
CA ARG A 185 5.36 -19.54 -22.47
C ARG A 185 5.21 -18.57 -23.64
N HIS A 186 4.59 -18.99 -24.73
CA HIS A 186 4.37 -18.11 -25.89
C HIS A 186 3.48 -16.91 -25.51
N ASN A 187 2.41 -17.12 -24.75
CA ASN A 187 1.55 -16.02 -24.27
C ASN A 187 2.35 -14.99 -23.45
N TRP A 188 3.18 -15.46 -22.52
CA TRP A 188 4.08 -14.59 -21.74
C TRP A 188 5.10 -13.86 -22.61
N GLU A 189 5.65 -14.52 -23.62
CA GLU A 189 6.59 -13.91 -24.55
C GLU A 189 5.92 -12.80 -25.38
N GLN A 190 4.77 -13.08 -26.00
CA GLN A 190 4.04 -12.10 -26.81
C GLN A 190 3.58 -10.90 -25.97
N HIS A 191 3.05 -11.16 -24.78
CA HIS A 191 2.66 -10.12 -23.85
C HIS A 191 3.87 -9.31 -23.36
N GLY A 192 5.01 -9.96 -23.15
CA GLY A 192 6.28 -9.29 -22.87
C GLY A 192 6.72 -8.36 -23.98
N ARG A 193 6.58 -8.77 -25.25
CA ARG A 193 6.87 -7.93 -26.42
C ARG A 193 5.96 -6.71 -26.46
N ILE A 194 4.64 -6.89 -26.35
CA ILE A 194 3.66 -5.80 -26.31
C ILE A 194 4.00 -4.82 -25.18
N ARG A 195 4.24 -5.33 -23.98
CA ARG A 195 4.60 -4.48 -22.84
C ARG A 195 5.92 -3.74 -23.02
N ASN A 196 6.88 -4.31 -23.74
CA ASN A 196 8.15 -3.67 -24.02
C ASN A 196 8.04 -2.60 -25.12
N GLN A 197 6.97 -2.60 -25.94
CA GLN A 197 6.75 -1.56 -26.96
C GLN A 197 6.67 -0.16 -26.36
N ARG A 198 6.19 -0.01 -25.12
CA ARG A 198 6.20 1.28 -24.40
C ARG A 198 7.60 1.89 -24.19
N HIS A 199 8.66 1.10 -24.40
CA HIS A 199 10.05 1.54 -24.30
C HIS A 199 10.72 1.70 -25.67
N VAL A 200 9.96 1.73 -26.77
CA VAL A 200 10.50 1.84 -28.14
C VAL A 200 11.44 3.04 -28.28
N ALA A 201 11.02 4.24 -27.84
CA ALA A 201 11.88 5.42 -27.88
C ALA A 201 13.20 5.24 -27.11
N SER A 202 13.18 4.47 -26.01
CA SER A 202 14.41 4.16 -25.26
C SER A 202 15.31 3.19 -26.02
N PHE A 203 14.76 2.17 -26.68
CA PHE A 203 15.54 1.24 -27.49
C PHE A 203 16.14 1.93 -28.72
N GLU A 204 15.37 2.76 -29.41
CA GLU A 204 15.87 3.54 -30.56
C GLU A 204 17.00 4.50 -30.17
N LEU A 205 16.92 5.10 -28.98
CA LEU A 205 17.97 5.96 -28.44
C LEU A 205 19.24 5.16 -28.13
N LEU A 206 19.10 3.97 -27.53
CA LEU A 206 20.24 3.08 -27.27
C LEU A 206 20.90 2.61 -28.57
N ASP A 207 20.09 2.28 -29.59
CA ASP A 207 20.61 1.91 -30.90
C ASP A 207 21.34 3.07 -31.57
N ALA A 208 20.83 4.29 -31.45
CA ALA A 208 21.51 5.48 -31.95
C ALA A 208 22.86 5.72 -31.24
N LEU A 209 22.89 5.58 -29.91
CA LEU A 209 24.12 5.68 -29.11
C LEU A 209 25.16 4.63 -29.47
N LEU A 210 24.72 3.40 -29.73
CA LEU A 210 25.61 2.32 -30.11
C LEU A 210 26.19 2.53 -31.52
N LYS A 211 25.37 2.98 -32.47
CA LYS A 211 25.82 3.31 -33.83
C LYS A 211 26.75 4.51 -33.90
N ALA A 212 26.60 5.50 -33.01
CA ALA A 212 27.44 6.70 -33.01
C ALA A 212 28.85 6.48 -32.44
N LYS A 213 29.11 5.34 -31.77
CA LYS A 213 30.41 5.01 -31.18
C LYS A 213 31.34 4.22 -32.10
N PHE A 214 30.87 3.79 -33.26
CA PHE A 214 31.62 3.07 -34.29
C PHE A 214 31.50 3.81 -35.62
#